data_AF-A0A7K0PXB5-F1
#
_entry.id   AF-A0A7K0PXB5-F1
#
_cell.length_a   1.000
_cell.length_b   1.000
_cell.length_c   1.000
_cell.angle_alpha   90.00
_cell.angle_beta   90.00
_cell.angle_gamma   90.00
#
_symmetry.space_group_name_H-M   'P 1'
#
loop_
_entity.id
_entity.type
_entity.pdbx_description
1 polymer ?
#
loop_
_entity_poly.entity_id
_entity_poly.type
_entity_poly.pdbx_seq_one_letter_code
_entity_poly.pdbx_strand_id
1 'polypeptide(L)'
;MTSPNTLTVALVGAGPTAVGVLERLASRAGGDDLVVHLVDPFPPGGGRVWRTAQSDLLWANSLARDVTVLPDDSVTVPGRVVP
;
A
#
# COMPACT_ATOMS: atom_id res chain seq x y z
N MET A 1 10.34 33.18 3.02
CA MET A 1 10.69 31.75 2.92
C MET A 1 9.76 31.00 3.87
N THR A 2 8.67 30.44 3.36
CA THR A 2 7.79 29.55 4.13
C THR A 2 8.49 28.22 4.31
N SER A 3 8.65 27.75 5.54
CA SER A 3 9.12 26.38 5.80
C SER A 3 8.22 25.40 5.04
N PRO A 4 8.76 24.34 4.41
CA PRO A 4 7.92 23.32 3.80
C PRO A 4 7.01 22.75 4.88
N ASN A 5 5.70 22.72 4.61
CA ASN A 5 4.74 22.17 5.54
C ASN A 5 4.81 20.64 5.46
N THR A 6 5.63 20.03 6.30
CA THR A 6 5.78 18.57 6.34
C THR A 6 4.45 17.92 6.70
N LEU A 7 3.87 17.15 5.79
CA LEU A 7 2.68 16.35 6.05
C LEU A 7 3.10 15.01 6.64
N THR A 8 2.52 14.63 7.77
CA THR A 8 2.80 13.35 8.43
C THR A 8 1.52 12.52 8.53
N VAL A 9 1.59 11.26 8.13
CA VAL A 9 0.46 10.32 8.20
C VAL A 9 0.93 8.96 8.71
N ALA A 10 0.09 8.31 9.52
CA ALA A 10 0.28 6.94 9.94
C ALA A 10 -0.73 6.02 9.26
N LEU A 11 -0.23 4.95 8.64
CA LEU A 11 -1.01 3.87 8.07
C LEU A 11 -0.88 2.66 9.00
N VAL A 12 -2.00 2.20 9.54
CA VAL A 12 -2.07 1.02 10.41
C VAL A 12 -2.51 -0.18 9.58
N GLY A 13 -1.64 -1.17 9.49
CA GLY A 13 -1.68 -2.28 8.57
C GLY A 13 -0.83 -2.03 7.32
N ALA A 14 -0.19 -3.08 6.81
CA ALA A 14 0.58 -3.12 5.57
C ALA A 14 -0.01 -4.13 4.57
N GLY A 15 -1.33 -4.36 4.66
CA GLY A 15 -2.07 -5.13 3.68
C GLY A 15 -2.30 -4.36 2.36
N PRO A 16 -2.93 -5.00 1.36
CA PRO A 16 -3.10 -4.44 0.02
C PRO A 16 -3.72 -3.03 0.00
N THR A 17 -4.69 -2.77 0.87
CA THR A 17 -5.34 -1.47 0.97
C THR A 17 -4.38 -0.36 1.41
N ALA A 18 -3.61 -0.60 2.48
CA ALA A 18 -2.69 0.41 3.00
C ALA A 18 -1.52 0.67 2.04
N VAL A 19 -1.01 -0.38 1.40
CA VAL A 19 0.02 -0.24 0.35
C VAL A 19 -0.53 0.55 -0.85
N GLY A 20 -1.74 0.26 -1.31
CA GLY A 20 -2.38 1.03 -2.37
C GLY A 20 -2.57 2.50 -2.01
N VAL A 21 -2.94 2.81 -0.76
CA VAL A 21 -3.01 4.20 -0.28
C VAL A 21 -1.62 4.85 -0.27
N LEU A 22 -0.60 4.16 0.23
CA LEU A 22 0.78 4.65 0.24
C LEU A 22 1.27 5.00 -1.18
N GLU A 23 1.02 4.14 -2.17
CA GLU A 23 1.36 4.40 -3.58
C GLU A 23 0.66 5.67 -4.12
N ARG A 24 -0.61 5.88 -3.75
CA ARG A 24 -1.36 7.07 -4.18
C ARG A 24 -0.89 8.34 -3.49
N LEU A 25 -0.51 8.26 -2.22
CA LEU A 25 0.08 9.40 -1.50
C LEU A 25 1.45 9.74 -2.07
N ALA A 26 2.32 8.75 -2.28
CA ALA A 26 3.65 8.94 -2.85
C ALA A 26 3.60 9.54 -4.27
N SER A 27 2.69 9.07 -5.13
CA SER A 27 2.53 9.62 -6.48
C SER A 27 2.00 11.05 -6.51
N ARG A 28 1.37 11.52 -5.43
CA ARG A 28 0.82 12.89 -5.29
C ARG A 28 1.70 13.85 -4.50
N ALA A 29 2.67 13.35 -3.74
CA ALA A 29 3.53 14.17 -2.91
C ALA A 29 4.30 15.24 -3.72
N GLY A 30 4.64 14.98 -4.99
CA GLY A 30 4.92 16.03 -5.98
C GLY A 30 6.03 17.05 -5.66
N GLY A 31 6.87 16.81 -4.65
CA GLY A 31 7.89 17.75 -4.15
C GLY A 31 7.65 18.27 -2.72
N ASP A 32 6.50 17.99 -2.12
CA ASP A 32 6.22 18.21 -0.70
C ASP A 32 6.90 17.15 0.18
N ASP A 33 7.31 17.55 1.38
CA ASP A 33 7.82 16.63 2.40
C ASP A 33 6.65 15.83 3.01
N LEU A 34 6.48 14.58 2.55
CA LEU A 34 5.53 13.62 3.10
C LEU A 34 6.26 12.56 3.93
N VAL A 35 5.95 12.49 5.22
CA VAL A 35 6.40 11.42 6.12
C VAL A 35 5.28 10.42 6.31
N VAL A 36 5.51 9.16 5.95
CA VAL A 36 4.56 8.06 6.17
C VAL A 36 5.12 7.08 7.18
N HIS A 37 4.38 6.89 8.29
CA HIS A 37 4.62 5.81 9.22
C HIS A 37 3.75 4.61 8.85
N LEU A 38 4.35 3.52 8.39
CA LEU A 38 3.66 2.26 8.14
C LEU A 38 3.82 1.34 9.36
N VAL A 39 2.71 0.93 9.97
CA VAL A 39 2.70 0.14 11.21
C VAL A 39 2.00 -1.19 10.96
N ASP A 40 2.74 -2.30 10.98
CA ASP A 40 2.18 -3.65 10.87
C ASP A 40 2.91 -4.62 11.81
N PRO A 41 2.20 -5.54 12.49
CA PRO A 41 2.83 -6.54 13.34
C PRO A 41 3.59 -7.63 12.57
N PHE A 42 3.43 -7.72 11.25
CA PHE A 42 4.09 -8.67 10.36
C PHE A 42 5.09 -7.97 9.44
N PRO A 43 6.21 -8.63 9.08
CA PRO A 43 7.18 -8.05 8.16
C PRO A 43 6.59 -7.86 6.75
N PRO A 44 7.16 -6.93 5.96
CA PRO A 44 6.82 -6.77 4.54
C PRO A 44 6.92 -8.08 3.75
N GLY A 45 6.12 -8.21 2.69
CA GLY A 45 6.03 -9.41 1.87
C GLY A 45 4.73 -10.16 2.14
N GLY A 46 4.82 -11.41 2.59
CA GLY A 46 3.62 -12.24 2.77
C GLY A 46 2.66 -11.77 3.87
N GLY A 47 3.16 -10.99 4.83
CA GLY A 47 2.36 -10.44 5.92
C GLY A 47 1.59 -11.51 6.70
N ARG A 48 0.42 -11.15 7.24
CA ARG A 48 -0.44 -12.09 7.98
C ARG A 48 -0.96 -13.24 7.13
N VAL A 49 -1.34 -12.96 5.89
CA VAL A 49 -2.18 -13.84 5.05
C VAL A 49 -1.34 -14.79 4.20
N TRP A 50 -0.24 -14.31 3.63
CA TRP A 50 0.58 -15.03 2.65
C TRP A 50 1.91 -15.52 3.23
N ARG A 51 2.09 -15.50 4.56
CA ARG A 51 3.30 -16.05 5.19
C ARG A 51 3.35 -17.56 5.01
N THR A 52 4.47 -18.07 4.54
CA THR A 52 4.73 -19.51 4.38
C THR A 52 5.05 -20.20 5.71
N ALA A 53 5.43 -19.43 6.73
CA ALA A 53 5.74 -19.95 8.08
C ALA A 53 4.50 -20.26 8.95
N GLN A 54 3.28 -20.19 8.40
CA GLN A 54 2.05 -20.57 9.10
C GLN A 54 1.56 -21.95 8.71
N SER A 55 0.68 -22.52 9.53
CA SER A 55 -0.02 -23.76 9.19
C SER A 55 -0.64 -23.67 7.81
N ASP A 56 -0.45 -24.71 7.00
CA ASP A 56 -0.96 -24.81 5.64
C ASP A 56 -2.51 -24.74 5.60
N LEU A 57 -3.18 -25.06 6.71
CA LEU A 57 -4.63 -24.89 6.87
C LEU A 57 -5.10 -23.42 6.87
N LEU A 58 -4.17 -22.48 7.05
CA LEU A 58 -4.42 -21.04 7.09
C LEU A 58 -3.85 -20.31 5.86
N TRP A 59 -3.32 -21.04 4.88
CA TRP A 59 -2.87 -20.43 3.64
C TRP A 59 -4.04 -19.91 2.83
N ALA A 60 -3.85 -18.74 2.23
CA ALA A 60 -4.80 -18.24 1.25
C ALA A 60 -4.91 -19.23 0.08
N ASN A 61 -6.14 -19.49 -0.32
CA ASN A 61 -6.49 -20.42 -1.40
C ASN A 61 -6.47 -19.75 -2.79
N SER A 62 -6.41 -18.43 -2.85
CA SER A 62 -6.08 -17.68 -4.07
C SER A 62 -4.57 -17.53 -4.17
N LEU A 63 -3.97 -17.27 -5.34
CA LEU A 63 -2.59 -16.77 -5.41
C LEU A 63 -2.58 -15.24 -5.36
N ALA A 64 -1.48 -14.63 -4.95
CA ALA A 64 -1.35 -13.16 -4.94
C ALA A 64 -1.71 -12.53 -6.31
N ARG A 65 -1.29 -13.18 -7.41
CA ARG A 65 -1.64 -12.78 -8.79
C ARG A 65 -3.14 -12.83 -9.09
N ASP A 66 -3.90 -13.70 -8.44
CA ASP A 66 -5.33 -13.89 -8.70
C ASP A 66 -6.19 -12.87 -7.94
N VAL A 67 -5.60 -12.14 -6.99
CA VAL A 67 -6.28 -11.10 -6.18
C VAL A 67 -5.64 -9.72 -6.33
N THR A 68 -4.69 -9.58 -7.25
CA THR A 68 -4.10 -8.28 -7.57
C THR A 68 -5.10 -7.49 -8.41
N VAL A 69 -5.58 -6.36 -7.89
CA VAL A 69 -6.53 -5.50 -8.61
C VAL A 69 -5.75 -4.41 -9.33
N LEU A 70 -5.76 -4.47 -10.66
CA LEU A 70 -5.24 -3.40 -11.52
C LEU A 70 -6.40 -2.48 -11.91
N PRO A 71 -6.17 -1.15 -12.01
CA PRO A 71 -7.17 -0.26 -12.57
C PRO A 71 -7.42 -0.61 -14.04
N ASP A 72 -8.69 -0.63 -14.44
CA ASP A 72 -9.14 -0.78 -15.82
C ASP A 72 -9.92 0.47 -16.28
N ASP A 73 -10.44 0.44 -17.50
CA ASP A 73 -11.16 1.56 -18.11
C ASP A 73 -12.45 1.95 -17.36
N SER A 74 -12.95 1.11 -16.43
CA SER A 74 -14.12 1.42 -15.61
C SER A 74 -13.79 2.32 -14.40
N VAL A 75 -12.50 2.51 -14.08
CA VAL A 75 -12.08 3.24 -12.89
C VAL A 75 -11.50 4.61 -13.27
N THR A 76 -12.21 5.67 -12.90
CA THR A 76 -11.68 7.04 -13.00
C THR A 76 -10.70 7.30 -11.86
N VAL A 77 -9.40 7.38 -12.16
CA VAL A 77 -8.37 7.73 -11.18
C VAL A 77 -7.80 9.12 -11.49
N PRO A 78 -7.91 10.10 -10.58
CA PRO A 78 -7.29 11.40 -10.81
C PRO A 78 -5.76 11.30 -10.65
N GLY A 79 -5.02 11.96 -11.54
CA GLY A 79 -3.54 11.94 -11.57
C GLY A 79 -2.96 10.84 -12.46
N ARG A 80 -1.63 10.82 -12.61
CA ARG A 80 -0.92 9.84 -13.44
C ARG A 80 -0.89 8.47 -12.74
N VAL A 81 -1.41 7.43 -13.39
CA VAL A 81 -1.12 6.04 -13.01
C VAL A 81 0.25 5.70 -13.59
N VAL A 82 1.23 5.45 -12.71
CA VAL A 82 2.55 4.95 -13.09
C VAL A 82 2.56 3.43 -12.91
N PRO A 83 3.08 2.66 -13.89
CA PRO A 83 3.26 1.21 -13.76
C PRO A 83 4.23 0.83 -12.63
#